data_AF-A0A3M1W2W9-F1
#
_entry.id   AF-A0A3M1W2W9-F1
#
_cell.length_a   1.000
_cell.length_b   1.000
_cell.length_c   1.000
_cell.angle_alpha   90.00
_cell.angle_beta   90.00
_cell.angle_gamma   90.00
#
_symmetry.space_group_name_H-M   'P 1'
#
loop_
_entity.id
_entity.type
_entity.pdbx_description
1 polymer ?
#
loop_
_entity_poly.entity_id
_entity_poly.type
_entity_poly.pdbx_seq_one_letter_code
_entity_poly.pdbx_strand_id
1 'polypeptide(L)' 'MGKGTRQTELHQRRHRKWKRRKQRLHELLRLLEQAKTREERVRIAREFQAKVQQEQHTQHASA' A
#
# COMPACT_ATOMS: atom_id res chain seq x y z
N MET A 1 17.72 -26.27 16.94
CA MET A 1 17.59 -24.92 16.37
C MET A 1 16.57 -24.95 15.24
N GLY A 2 15.38 -24.36 15.25
CA GLY A 2 14.52 -23.80 16.28
C GLY A 2 13.21 -23.48 15.53
N LYS A 3 12.11 -24.19 15.80
CA LYS A 3 10.82 -24.10 15.08
C LYS A 3 10.18 -22.68 15.09
N GLY A 4 10.77 -21.71 15.81
CA GLY A 4 10.32 -20.32 15.92
C GLY A 4 10.86 -19.34 14.86
N THR A 5 11.87 -19.70 14.06
CA THR A 5 12.46 -18.76 13.07
C THR A 5 11.54 -18.52 11.86
N ARG A 6 10.93 -19.57 11.32
CA ARG A 6 10.06 -19.49 10.12
C ARG A 6 8.76 -18.73 10.36
N GLN A 7 8.13 -18.91 11.54
CA GLN A 7 6.96 -18.10 11.91
C GLN A 7 7.34 -16.63 12.13
N THR A 8 8.47 -16.36 12.80
CA THR A 8 8.95 -15.00 13.01
C THR A 8 9.23 -14.28 11.69
N GLU A 9 9.83 -14.96 10.71
CA GLU A 9 10.04 -14.41 9.36
C GLU A 9 8.73 -14.09 8.63
N LEU A 10 7.74 -15.00 8.70
CA LEU A 10 6.41 -14.76 8.12
C LEU A 10 5.69 -13.58 8.78
N HIS A 11 5.78 -13.48 10.11
CA HIS A 11 5.25 -12.34 10.86
C HIS A 11 5.94 -11.03 10.45
N GLN A 12 7.27 -11.02 10.31
CA GLN A 12 8.00 -9.84 9.85
C GLN A 12 7.64 -9.45 8.41
N ARG A 13 7.48 -10.42 7.50
CA ARG A 13 7.02 -10.16 6.13
C ARG A 13 5.62 -9.56 6.10
N ARG A 14 4.69 -10.12 6.88
CA ARG A 14 3.33 -9.57 7.04
C ARG A 14 3.37 -8.16 7.62
N HIS A 15 4.14 -7.95 8.69
CA HIS A 15 4.27 -6.63 9.33
C HIS A 15 4.81 -5.58 8.35
N ARG A 16 5.86 -5.89 7.58
CA ARG A 16 6.39 -4.98 6.56
C ARG A 16 5.35 -4.65 5.48
N LYS A 17 4.59 -5.64 4.99
CA LYS A 17 3.49 -5.40 4.03
C LYS A 17 2.42 -4.49 4.64
N TRP A 18 2.00 -4.74 5.87
CA TRP A 18 1.01 -3.92 6.59
C TRP A 18 1.49 -2.49 6.83
N LYS A 19 2.74 -2.31 7.27
CA LYS A 19 3.36 -0.99 7.47
C LYS A 19 3.36 -0.17 6.17
N ARG A 20 3.75 -0.78 5.04
CA ARG A 20 3.72 -0.14 3.72
C ARG A 20 2.31 0.26 3.30
N ARG A 21 1.32 -0.62 3.50
CA ARG A 21 -0.10 -0.31 3.23
C ARG A 21 -0.59 0.88 4.06
N LYS A 22 -0.27 0.91 5.36
CA LYS A 22 -0.64 2.01 6.26
C LYS A 22 -0.02 3.34 5.82
N GLN A 23 1.26 3.35 5.44
CA GLN A 23 1.94 4.56 4.96
C GLN A 23 1.27 5.14 3.72
N ARG A 24 0.90 4.29 2.75
CA ARG A 24 0.21 4.74 1.53
C ARG A 24 -1.18 5.30 1.81
N LEU A 25 -1.92 4.69 2.73
CA LEU A 25 -3.22 5.20 3.14
C LEU A 25 -3.09 6.57 3.83
N HIS A 26 -2.07 6.74 4.69
CA HIS A 26 -1.77 8.05 5.29
C HIS A 26 -1.44 9.11 4.23
N GLU A 27 -0.65 8.76 3.22
CA GLU A 27 -0.31 9.68 2.13
C GLU A 27 -1.56 10.07 1.33
N LEU A 28 -2.41 9.10 0.98
CA LEU A 28 -3.69 9.37 0.32
C LEU A 28 -4.57 10.32 1.14
N LEU A 29 -4.74 10.03 2.43
CA LEU A 29 -5.58 10.85 3.30
C LEU A 29 -5.04 12.29 3.42
N ARG A 30 -3.72 12.45 3.55
CA ARG A 30 -3.08 13.76 3.56
C ARG A 30 -3.35 14.55 2.27
N LEU A 31 -3.25 13.90 1.11
CA LEU A 31 -3.52 14.54 -0.18
C LEU A 31 -5.00 14.93 -0.32
N LEU A 32 -5.92 14.08 0.15
CA LEU A 32 -7.36 14.35 0.14
C LEU A 32 -7.75 15.50 1.08
N GLU A 33 -7.09 15.62 2.22
CA GLU A 33 -7.26 16.75 3.16
C GLU A 33 -6.78 18.07 2.55
N GLN A 34 -5.69 18.04 1.77
CA GLN A 34 -5.15 19.23 1.10
C GLN A 34 -5.96 19.66 -0.14
N ALA A 35 -6.73 18.75 -0.73
CA ALA A 35 -7.54 19.02 -1.91
C ALA A 35 -8.70 19.96 -1.59
N LYS A 36 -8.74 21.10 -2.31
CA LYS A 36 -9.70 22.18 -2.11
C LYS A 36 -10.99 21.92 -2.87
N THR A 37 -10.94 21.15 -3.94
CA THR A 37 -12.12 20.84 -4.77
C THR A 37 -12.45 19.35 -4.79
N ARG A 38 -13.72 19.05 -5.12
CA ARG A 38 -14.16 17.67 -5.34
C ARG A 38 -13.43 17.02 -6.52
N GLU A 39 -13.14 17.78 -7.57
CA GLU A 39 -12.43 17.30 -8.75
C GLU A 39 -11.01 16.87 -8.43
N GLU A 40 -10.29 17.65 -7.63
CA GLU A 40 -8.96 17.29 -7.13
C GLU A 40 -8.99 16.00 -6.31
N ARG A 41 -9.98 15.86 -5.41
CA ARG A 41 -10.17 14.63 -4.62
C ARG A 41 -10.40 13.41 -5.50
N VAL A 42 -11.23 13.55 -6.54
CA VAL A 42 -11.51 12.47 -7.50
C VAL A 42 -10.26 12.11 -8.30
N ARG A 43 -9.48 13.10 -8.75
CA ARG A 43 -8.21 12.86 -9.44
C ARG A 43 -7.22 12.10 -8.55
N ILE A 44 -7.02 12.55 -7.31
CA ILE A 44 -6.13 11.92 -6.33
C ILE A 44 -6.55 10.45 -6.08
N ALA A 45 -7.85 10.19 -5.91
CA ALA A 45 -8.36 8.84 -5.69
C ALA A 45 -8.12 7.92 -6.91
N ARG A 46 -8.31 8.44 -8.14
CA ARG A 46 -8.06 7.67 -9.37
C ARG A 46 -6.58 7.36 -9.56
N GLU A 47 -5.70 8.33 -9.35
CA GLU A 47 -4.25 8.12 -9.43
C GLU A 47 -3.77 7.10 -8.39
N PHE A 48 -4.30 7.17 -7.16
CA PHE A 48 -4.01 6.19 -6.13
C PHE A 48 -4.47 4.77 -6.53
N GLN A 49 -5.68 4.65 -7.06
CA GLN A 49 -6.21 3.37 -7.55
C GLN A 49 -5.33 2.78 -8.66
N ALA A 50 -4.92 3.58 -9.63
CA ALA A 50 -4.05 3.15 -10.72
C ALA A 50 -2.70 2.64 -10.21
N LYS A 51 -2.06 3.36 -9.27
CA LYS A 51 -0.80 2.93 -8.64
C LYS A 51 -0.96 1.59 -7.93
N VAL A 52 -2.04 1.41 -7.17
CA VAL A 52 -2.31 0.15 -6.45
C VAL A 52 -2.53 -1.01 -7.43
N GLN A 53 -3.23 -0.79 -8.54
CA GLN A 53 -3.44 -1.81 -9.57
C GLN A 53 -2.13 -2.16 -10.27
N GLN A 54 -1.34 -1.17 -10.69
CA GLN A 54 -0.04 -1.39 -11.35
C GLN A 54 0.89 -2.24 -10.49
N GLU A 55 0.99 -1.95 -9.19
CA GLU A 55 1.81 -2.75 -8.28
C GLU A 55 1.31 -4.19 -8.08
N GLN A 56 0.00 -4.45 -8.23
CA GLN A 56 -0.54 -5.81 -8.22
C GLN A 56 -0.16 -6.54 -9.50
N HIS A 57 -0.27 -5.88 -10.65
CA HIS A 57 0.13 -6.46 -11.95
C HIS A 57 1.62 -6.79 -12.00
N THR A 58 2.51 -5.92 -11.48
CA THR A 58 3.95 -6.22 -11.41
C THR A 58 4.27 -7.40 -10.48
N GLN A 59 3.44 -7.67 -9.47
CA GLN A 59 3.62 -8.84 -8.60
C GLN A 59 3.18 -10.16 -9.25
N HIS A 60 2.28 -10.11 -10.23
CA HIS A 60 1.82 -11.28 -10.99
C HIS A 60 2.63 -11.54 -12.26
N ALA A 61 3.25 -10.51 -12.85
CA ALA A 61 4.11 -10.65 -14.04
C ALA A 61 5.52 -11.19 -13.72
N SER A 62 5.93 -11.17 -12.45
CA SER A 62 7.26 -11.62 -11.97
C SER A 62 7.21 -12.91 -11.14
N ALA A 63 6.08 -13.64 -11.17
CA ALA A 63 5.88 -14.93 -10.52
C ALA A 63 5.79 -16.03 -11.57
#